data_AF-A0AAU9DWG2-F1
#
_entry.id   AF-A0AAU9DWG2-F1
#
_cell.length_a   1.000
_cell.length_b   1.000
_cell.length_c   1.000
_cell.angle_alpha   90.00
_cell.angle_beta   90.00
_cell.angle_gamma   90.00
#
_symmetry.space_group_name_H-M   'P 1'
#
loop_
_entity.id
_entity.type
_entity.pdbx_description
1 polymer ?
#
loop_
_entity_poly.entity_id
_entity_poly.type
_entity_poly.pdbx_seq_one_letter_code
_entity_poly.pdbx_strand_id
1 'polypeptide(L)'
;MTEKQARGIVLAIIVLVMVYLVPKLIGVQGGGKAEKVRKQIEESLLKKYGEEFIVDRIGIRKAYKDKFYQARIYPKSKLKNGIRDKYYEGSASVDIGTFGILDNEAGDSYWIQKMNDSAEEYLIQKVKKIFGNRVRLKVDVKYKKKADVPNNNFYVGKKKYDFKKAIQDEKNDKKDLIHLEVTLYIYIFDKINNEEEKEKRREEIFKYINYLKEEGLFKYLEMGVIFIDERVLAPSYRKYKREIFIMPDEKVKVEGETVYLPPMKLRKEMSEVLGEEVKKMSEKELIKRMNMISKGELDPFDTGNFKYSLNYISLILSIERLKLRGEYEEEKENNKLEDYKYLKKQNIKLIKYKNYIY
;
A
#
# COMPACT_ATOMS: atom_id res chain seq x y z
N MET A 1 -19.56 -0.85 73.01
CA MET A 1 -19.20 0.04 71.87
C MET A 1 -20.06 1.28 71.98
N THR A 2 -19.47 2.47 72.04
CA THR A 2 -20.24 3.72 72.19
C THR A 2 -20.97 4.05 70.89
N GLU A 3 -22.09 4.77 70.96
CA GLU A 3 -22.90 5.12 69.78
C GLU A 3 -22.07 5.83 68.68
N LYS A 4 -21.05 6.62 69.08
CA LYS A 4 -20.07 7.22 68.17
C LYS A 4 -19.19 6.19 67.46
N GLN A 5 -18.75 5.14 68.15
CA GLN A 5 -17.95 4.06 67.56
C GLN A 5 -18.78 3.22 66.57
N ALA A 6 -20.07 2.99 66.89
CA ALA A 6 -21.00 2.31 65.99
C ALA A 6 -21.22 3.10 64.69
N ARG A 7 -21.47 4.41 64.81
CA ARG A 7 -21.65 5.30 63.64
C ARG A 7 -20.37 5.40 62.80
N GLY A 8 -19.20 5.43 63.44
CA GLY A 8 -17.90 5.45 62.74
C GLY A 8 -17.65 4.18 61.92
N ILE A 9 -17.99 3.01 62.45
CA ILE A 9 -17.85 1.72 61.75
C ILE A 9 -18.84 1.61 60.58
N VAL A 10 -20.10 2.04 60.77
CA VAL A 10 -21.09 2.04 59.68
C VAL A 10 -20.69 3.01 58.56
N LEU A 11 -20.19 4.21 58.88
CA LEU A 11 -19.65 5.14 57.89
C LEU A 11 -18.43 4.56 57.15
N ALA A 12 -17.52 3.89 57.84
CA ALA A 12 -16.36 3.25 57.21
C ALA A 12 -16.77 2.12 56.26
N ILE A 13 -17.78 1.32 56.63
CA ILE A 13 -18.34 0.26 55.77
C ILE A 13 -19.05 0.87 54.55
N ILE A 14 -19.84 1.93 54.72
CA ILE A 14 -20.50 2.62 53.60
C ILE A 14 -19.46 3.21 52.64
N VAL A 15 -18.38 3.81 53.15
CA VAL A 15 -17.29 4.33 52.32
C VAL A 15 -16.57 3.19 51.59
N LEU A 16 -16.27 2.08 52.25
CA LEU A 16 -15.66 0.89 51.62
C LEU A 16 -16.55 0.27 50.54
N VAL A 17 -17.85 0.18 50.81
CA VAL A 17 -18.86 -0.32 49.86
C VAL A 17 -19.00 0.63 48.68
N MET A 18 -18.98 1.95 48.91
CA MET A 18 -18.98 2.96 47.85
C MET A 18 -17.69 2.91 47.03
N VAL A 19 -16.51 2.79 47.64
CA VAL A 19 -15.23 2.64 46.92
C VAL A 19 -15.19 1.36 46.06
N TYR A 20 -15.85 0.28 46.51
CA TYR A 20 -15.94 -0.97 45.77
C TYR A 20 -17.04 -0.96 44.67
N LEU A 21 -18.17 -0.30 44.91
CA LEU A 21 -19.32 -0.31 44.00
C LEU A 21 -19.33 0.84 42.98
N VAL A 22 -18.76 2.01 43.32
CA VAL A 22 -18.72 3.18 42.44
C VAL A 22 -17.96 2.89 41.12
N PRO A 23 -16.82 2.16 41.11
CA PRO A 23 -16.17 1.74 39.87
C PRO A 23 -17.00 0.75 39.03
N LYS A 24 -17.95 0.04 39.64
CA LYS A 24 -18.87 -0.89 38.95
C LYS A 24 -20.14 -0.21 38.44
N LEU A 25 -20.55 0.90 39.06
CA LEU A 25 -21.77 1.67 38.74
C LEU A 25 -21.52 2.82 37.76
N ILE A 26 -20.33 3.42 37.76
CA ILE A 26 -19.91 4.39 36.74
C ILE A 26 -19.41 3.59 35.53
N GLY A 27 -20.29 3.45 34.52
CA GLY A 27 -20.06 2.60 33.35
C GLY A 27 -18.71 2.80 32.64
N VAL A 28 -17.82 1.83 32.83
CA VAL A 28 -16.82 1.40 31.83
C VAL A 28 -17.26 0.03 31.29
N GLN A 29 -18.51 -0.08 30.83
CA GLN A 29 -19.04 -1.33 30.26
C GLN A 29 -18.54 -1.63 28.84
N GLY A 30 -17.66 -0.79 28.26
CA GLY A 30 -16.98 -1.05 26.98
C GLY A 30 -15.47 -1.35 27.08
N GLY A 31 -14.81 -1.05 28.22
CA GLY A 31 -13.35 -1.06 28.32
C GLY A 31 -12.72 -2.44 28.58
N GLY A 32 -13.32 -3.25 29.46
CA GLY A 32 -12.72 -4.54 29.87
C GLY A 32 -12.65 -5.58 28.75
N LYS A 33 -13.71 -5.71 27.94
CA LYS A 33 -13.73 -6.63 26.79
C LYS A 33 -12.84 -6.16 25.65
N ALA A 34 -12.85 -4.86 25.34
CA ALA A 34 -11.98 -4.29 24.32
C ALA A 34 -10.49 -4.41 24.70
N GLU A 35 -10.14 -4.23 25.97
CA GLU A 35 -8.77 -4.42 26.45
C GLU A 35 -8.34 -5.91 26.40
N LYS A 36 -9.24 -6.84 26.75
CA LYS A 36 -8.98 -8.27 26.59
C LYS A 36 -8.71 -8.63 25.12
N VAL A 37 -9.55 -8.14 24.21
CA VAL A 37 -9.38 -8.31 22.76
C VAL A 37 -8.07 -7.69 22.29
N ARG A 38 -7.72 -6.50 22.78
CA ARG A 38 -6.45 -5.83 22.46
C ARG A 38 -5.26 -6.73 22.79
N LYS A 39 -5.16 -7.19 24.04
CA LYS A 39 -4.05 -8.06 24.49
C LYS A 39 -3.99 -9.35 23.70
N GLN A 40 -5.14 -9.97 23.45
CA GLN A 40 -5.20 -11.18 22.64
C GLN A 40 -4.69 -10.97 21.21
N ILE A 41 -5.04 -9.85 20.57
CA ILE A 41 -4.52 -9.50 19.25
C ILE A 41 -3.01 -9.25 19.32
N GLU A 42 -2.54 -8.47 20.31
CA GLU A 42 -1.11 -8.17 20.49
C GLU A 42 -0.27 -9.43 20.70
N GLU A 43 -0.71 -10.34 21.57
CA GLU A 43 -0.05 -11.63 21.84
C GLU A 43 -0.04 -12.53 20.60
N SER A 44 -1.17 -12.63 19.88
CA SER A 44 -1.28 -13.42 18.66
C SER A 44 -0.32 -12.91 17.57
N LEU A 45 -0.29 -11.60 17.35
CA LEU A 45 0.57 -10.96 16.36
C LEU A 45 2.05 -11.08 16.75
N LEU A 46 2.40 -10.89 18.02
CA LEU A 46 3.76 -11.07 18.51
C LEU A 46 4.23 -12.52 18.32
N LYS A 47 3.42 -13.50 18.70
CA LYS A 47 3.72 -14.92 18.50
C LYS A 47 3.91 -15.28 17.03
N LYS A 48 3.08 -14.71 16.15
CA LYS A 48 3.04 -15.04 14.72
C LYS A 48 4.14 -14.35 13.91
N TYR A 49 4.44 -13.08 14.21
CA TYR A 49 5.34 -12.25 13.41
C TYR A 49 6.64 -11.86 14.12
N GLY A 50 6.73 -12.07 15.44
CA GLY A 50 7.90 -11.66 16.24
C GLY A 50 8.04 -10.15 16.37
N GLU A 51 6.99 -9.38 16.10
CA GLU A 51 7.01 -7.91 16.20
C GLU A 51 5.78 -7.38 16.94
N GLU A 52 5.94 -6.23 17.59
CA GLU A 52 4.86 -5.57 18.32
C GLU A 52 3.99 -4.70 17.40
N PHE A 53 2.71 -4.61 17.75
CA PHE A 53 1.73 -3.83 17.02
C PHE A 53 1.08 -2.77 17.90
N ILE A 54 0.66 -1.67 17.26
CA ILE A 54 -0.32 -0.75 17.82
C ILE A 54 -1.69 -1.28 17.43
N VAL A 55 -2.53 -1.57 18.42
CA VAL A 55 -3.89 -2.07 18.24
C VAL A 55 -4.89 -1.04 18.75
N ASP A 56 -5.61 -0.42 17.82
CA ASP A 56 -6.58 0.63 18.15
C ASP A 56 -7.86 0.51 17.31
N ARG A 57 -8.81 1.44 17.53
CA ARG A 57 -10.13 1.45 16.87
C ARG A 57 -10.86 0.11 16.93
N ILE A 58 -10.79 -0.53 18.11
CA ILE A 58 -11.48 -1.79 18.36
C ILE A 58 -12.99 -1.53 18.38
N GLY A 59 -13.72 -2.23 17.53
CA GLY A 59 -15.17 -2.14 17.45
C GLY A 59 -15.80 -3.47 17.08
N ILE A 60 -17.08 -3.63 17.39
CA ILE A 60 -17.84 -4.81 16.99
C ILE A 60 -18.28 -4.63 15.54
N ARG A 61 -18.17 -5.71 14.77
CA ARG A 61 -18.69 -5.86 13.41
C ARG A 61 -19.64 -7.03 13.37
N LYS A 62 -20.53 -7.00 12.38
CA LYS A 62 -21.47 -8.08 12.09
C LYS A 62 -21.37 -8.39 10.59
N ALA A 63 -21.11 -9.65 10.27
CA ALA A 63 -21.19 -10.15 8.90
C ALA A 63 -22.16 -11.33 8.92
N TYR A 64 -23.24 -11.24 8.14
CA TYR A 64 -24.33 -12.22 8.18
C TYR A 64 -24.85 -12.45 9.62
N LYS A 65 -24.70 -13.67 10.15
CA LYS A 65 -25.12 -14.06 11.50
C LYS A 65 -24.00 -13.92 12.54
N ASP A 66 -22.76 -13.72 12.09
CA ASP A 66 -21.59 -13.73 12.95
C ASP A 66 -21.25 -12.32 13.45
N LYS A 67 -20.77 -12.25 14.69
CA LYS A 67 -20.26 -11.03 15.30
C LYS A 67 -18.80 -11.25 15.65
N PHE A 68 -17.99 -10.22 15.44
CA PHE A 68 -16.58 -10.26 15.77
C PHE A 68 -16.11 -8.88 16.21
N TYR A 69 -15.09 -8.84 17.05
CA TYR A 69 -14.32 -7.61 17.23
C TYR A 69 -13.41 -7.45 16.03
N GLN A 70 -13.30 -6.22 15.53
CA GLN A 70 -12.32 -5.82 14.55
C GLN A 70 -11.52 -4.66 15.10
N ALA A 71 -10.20 -4.75 14.98
CA ALA A 71 -9.26 -3.71 15.34
C ALA A 71 -8.45 -3.29 14.12
N ARG A 72 -8.01 -2.04 14.13
CA ARG A 72 -6.93 -1.60 13.28
C ARG A 72 -5.61 -1.99 13.93
N ILE A 73 -4.69 -2.53 13.13
CA ILE A 73 -3.36 -2.93 13.57
C ILE A 73 -2.28 -2.21 12.76
N TYR A 74 -1.18 -1.88 13.41
CA TYR A 74 -0.04 -1.23 12.76
C TYR A 74 1.28 -1.72 13.39
N PRO A 75 2.24 -2.24 12.61
CA PRO A 75 3.51 -2.70 13.16
C PRO A 75 4.32 -1.53 13.72
N LYS A 76 4.72 -1.59 15.01
CA LYS A 76 5.49 -0.52 15.65
C LYS A 76 6.82 -0.27 14.93
N SER A 77 7.41 -1.30 14.33
CA SER A 77 8.65 -1.27 13.55
C SER A 77 8.62 -0.31 12.35
N LYS A 78 7.43 -0.03 11.79
CA LYS A 78 7.25 0.85 10.62
C LYS A 78 6.94 2.30 10.99
N LEU A 79 6.82 2.62 12.27
CA LEU A 79 6.53 3.97 12.75
C LEU A 79 7.74 4.89 12.48
N LYS A 80 7.53 5.99 11.75
CA LYS A 80 8.57 6.99 11.49
C LYS A 80 8.20 8.29 12.19
N ASN A 81 8.99 8.72 13.17
CA ASN A 81 8.76 9.96 13.93
C ASN A 81 7.33 10.08 14.50
N GLY A 82 6.75 8.97 14.96
CA GLY A 82 5.38 8.94 15.48
C GLY A 82 4.27 8.95 14.41
N ILE A 83 4.62 9.05 13.12
CA ILE A 83 3.68 9.08 12.01
C ILE A 83 3.52 7.68 11.42
N ARG A 84 2.26 7.27 11.21
CA ARG A 84 1.90 6.01 10.57
C ARG A 84 1.76 6.20 9.06
N ASP A 85 2.43 5.35 8.30
CA ASP A 85 2.21 5.21 6.86
C ASP A 85 1.06 4.22 6.61
N LYS A 86 -0.08 4.71 6.10
CA LYS A 86 -1.30 3.92 5.87
C LYS A 86 -1.06 2.67 5.04
N TYR A 87 0.00 2.62 4.23
CA TYR A 87 0.38 1.44 3.47
C TYR A 87 0.59 0.18 4.34
N TYR A 88 1.12 0.34 5.55
CA TYR A 88 1.37 -0.78 6.48
C TYR A 88 0.20 -1.05 7.44
N GLU A 89 -0.92 -0.35 7.27
CA GLU A 89 -2.10 -0.53 8.11
C GLU A 89 -2.80 -1.85 7.76
N GLY A 90 -3.12 -2.64 8.79
CA GLY A 90 -3.89 -3.86 8.65
C GLY A 90 -5.12 -3.88 9.55
N SER A 91 -5.82 -5.01 9.53
CA SER A 91 -6.92 -5.32 10.43
C SER A 91 -6.64 -6.63 11.16
N ALA A 92 -7.11 -6.73 12.39
CA ALA A 92 -7.22 -7.99 13.11
C ALA A 92 -8.65 -8.18 13.60
N SER A 93 -9.09 -9.43 13.71
CA SER A 93 -10.41 -9.79 14.20
C SER A 93 -10.36 -10.90 15.22
N VAL A 94 -11.27 -10.85 16.19
CA VAL A 94 -11.51 -11.92 17.18
C VAL A 94 -12.99 -12.23 17.15
N ASP A 95 -13.33 -13.46 16.80
CA ASP A 95 -14.73 -13.87 16.67
C ASP A 95 -15.42 -13.95 18.03
N ILE A 96 -16.72 -13.65 18.04
CA ILE A 96 -17.56 -13.72 19.23
C ILE A 96 -18.46 -14.94 19.06
N GLY A 97 -18.06 -16.04 19.68
CA GLY A 97 -18.79 -17.30 19.71
C GLY A 97 -20.07 -17.24 20.57
N THR A 98 -20.73 -18.40 20.68
CA THR A 98 -21.98 -18.56 21.42
C THR A 98 -21.83 -18.07 22.86
N PHE A 99 -22.88 -17.41 23.39
CA PHE A 99 -22.88 -16.77 24.71
C PHE A 99 -21.87 -15.62 24.89
N GLY A 100 -21.29 -15.10 23.81
CA GLY A 100 -20.36 -13.97 23.86
C GLY A 100 -18.94 -14.34 24.27
N ILE A 101 -18.59 -15.63 24.16
CA ILE A 101 -17.23 -16.16 24.38
C ILE A 101 -16.34 -15.71 23.21
N LEU A 102 -15.15 -15.20 23.51
CA LEU A 102 -14.17 -14.84 22.48
C LEU A 102 -13.49 -16.10 21.97
N ASP A 103 -13.33 -16.20 20.66
CA ASP A 103 -12.50 -17.25 20.07
C ASP A 103 -11.05 -17.09 20.52
N ASN A 104 -10.29 -18.19 20.57
CA ASN A 104 -8.92 -18.16 21.10
C ASN A 104 -7.90 -17.60 20.10
N GLU A 105 -8.21 -17.60 18.80
CA GLU A 105 -7.31 -17.13 17.77
C GLU A 105 -7.77 -15.81 17.17
N ALA A 106 -6.85 -14.85 17.08
CA ALA A 106 -7.09 -13.63 16.32
C ALA A 106 -6.75 -13.86 14.84
N GLY A 107 -7.71 -13.61 13.96
CA GLY A 107 -7.47 -13.45 12.53
C GLY A 107 -6.79 -12.10 12.25
N ASP A 108 -6.01 -12.02 11.17
CA ASP A 108 -5.38 -10.77 10.75
C ASP A 108 -5.23 -10.69 9.23
N SER A 109 -5.07 -9.46 8.73
CA SER A 109 -4.75 -9.15 7.34
C SER A 109 -3.28 -8.75 7.14
N TYR A 110 -2.46 -8.72 8.20
CA TYR A 110 -1.06 -8.29 8.12
C TYR A 110 -0.16 -9.29 7.39
N TRP A 111 -0.56 -10.55 7.30
CA TRP A 111 0.11 -11.51 6.40
C TRP A 111 0.19 -11.04 4.95
N ILE A 112 -0.76 -10.21 4.47
CA ILE A 112 -0.70 -9.60 3.13
C ILE A 112 0.51 -8.68 3.04
N GLN A 113 0.72 -7.84 4.06
CA GLN A 113 1.87 -6.96 4.11
C GLN A 113 3.19 -7.73 4.17
N LYS A 114 3.25 -8.84 4.92
CA LYS A 114 4.44 -9.69 4.96
C LYS A 114 4.74 -10.34 3.61
N MET A 115 3.71 -10.77 2.87
CA MET A 115 3.88 -11.23 1.49
C MET A 115 4.44 -10.13 0.58
N ASN A 116 3.88 -8.92 0.68
CA ASN A 116 4.33 -7.78 -0.12
C ASN A 116 5.76 -7.35 0.22
N ASP A 117 6.13 -7.31 1.51
CA ASP A 117 7.50 -7.03 1.96
C ASP A 117 8.48 -8.09 1.41
N SER A 118 8.12 -9.39 1.50
CA SER A 118 8.94 -10.48 0.95
C SER A 118 9.11 -10.40 -0.57
N ALA A 119 8.05 -10.03 -1.29
CA ALA A 119 8.08 -9.86 -2.74
C ALA A 119 8.92 -8.64 -3.16
N GLU A 120 8.81 -7.54 -2.42
CA GLU A 120 9.62 -6.36 -2.66
C GLU A 120 11.10 -6.63 -2.43
N GLU A 121 11.48 -7.28 -1.33
CA GLU A 121 12.86 -7.66 -1.04
C GLU A 121 13.47 -8.51 -2.16
N TYR A 122 12.67 -9.41 -2.74
CA TYR A 122 13.08 -10.22 -3.89
C TYR A 122 13.30 -9.38 -5.16
N LEU A 123 12.32 -8.55 -5.52
CA LEU A 123 12.28 -7.88 -6.82
C LEU A 123 13.12 -6.61 -6.87
N ILE A 124 13.29 -5.89 -5.75
CA ILE A 124 13.94 -4.58 -5.72
C ILE A 124 15.39 -4.63 -6.22
N GLN A 125 16.08 -5.76 -6.05
CA GLN A 125 17.46 -5.94 -6.51
C GLN A 125 17.54 -5.82 -8.04
N LYS A 126 16.64 -6.50 -8.77
CA LYS A 126 16.60 -6.43 -10.23
C LYS A 126 16.09 -5.08 -10.71
N VAL A 127 15.10 -4.50 -10.02
CA VAL A 127 14.59 -3.15 -10.31
C VAL A 127 15.74 -2.13 -10.24
N LYS A 128 16.53 -2.11 -9.16
CA LYS A 128 17.68 -1.20 -9.04
C LYS A 128 18.77 -1.45 -10.09
N LYS A 129 19.02 -2.71 -10.42
CA LYS A 129 19.99 -3.07 -11.46
C LYS A 129 19.60 -2.53 -12.84
N ILE A 130 18.31 -2.47 -13.15
CA ILE A 130 17.82 -2.04 -14.46
C ILE A 130 17.56 -0.53 -14.51
N PHE A 131 16.90 0.03 -13.49
CA PHE A 131 16.42 1.41 -13.48
C PHE A 131 17.28 2.37 -12.66
N GLY A 132 18.34 1.87 -12.02
CA GLY A 132 19.22 2.65 -11.14
C GLY A 132 18.72 2.76 -9.70
N ASN A 133 19.43 3.55 -8.88
CA ASN A 133 19.17 3.62 -7.44
C ASN A 133 18.02 4.56 -7.04
N ARG A 134 17.63 5.49 -7.91
CA ARG A 134 16.55 6.46 -7.68
C ARG A 134 15.18 5.86 -7.98
N VAL A 135 14.92 4.70 -7.38
CA VAL A 135 13.72 3.91 -7.61
C VAL A 135 13.08 3.47 -6.29
N ARG A 136 11.74 3.51 -6.26
CA ARG A 136 10.92 2.90 -5.21
C ARG A 136 10.02 1.84 -5.84
N LEU A 137 9.82 0.75 -5.12
CA LEU A 137 8.91 -0.33 -5.52
C LEU A 137 7.76 -0.41 -4.52
N LYS A 138 6.56 -0.61 -5.04
CA LYS A 138 5.38 -1.04 -4.26
C LYS A 138 4.86 -2.31 -4.91
N VAL A 139 4.59 -3.30 -4.08
CA VAL A 139 4.11 -4.62 -4.51
C VAL A 139 2.78 -4.91 -3.84
N ASP A 140 1.88 -5.51 -4.60
CA ASP A 140 0.69 -6.21 -4.08
C ASP A 140 0.63 -7.61 -4.70
N VAL A 141 0.64 -8.63 -3.85
CA VAL A 141 0.59 -10.04 -4.24
C VAL A 141 -0.68 -10.68 -3.72
N LYS A 142 -1.46 -11.28 -4.62
CA LYS A 142 -2.60 -12.12 -4.25
C LYS A 142 -2.26 -13.57 -4.52
N TYR A 143 -2.06 -14.33 -3.45
CA TYR A 143 -1.90 -15.78 -3.50
C TYR A 143 -3.27 -16.46 -3.45
N LYS A 144 -3.69 -17.01 -4.58
CA LYS A 144 -5.00 -17.61 -4.79
C LYS A 144 -4.88 -19.12 -4.95
N LYS A 145 -5.72 -19.88 -4.24
CA LYS A 145 -5.89 -21.33 -4.45
C LYS A 145 -7.36 -21.64 -4.75
N LYS A 146 -7.68 -22.47 -5.74
CA LYS A 146 -9.04 -23.00 -5.95
C LYS A 146 -9.54 -23.62 -4.64
N ALA A 147 -10.79 -23.36 -4.32
CA ALA A 147 -11.45 -23.92 -3.16
C ALA A 147 -11.42 -25.45 -3.24
N ASP A 148 -11.03 -26.11 -2.15
CA ASP A 148 -11.13 -27.58 -2.02
C ASP A 148 -12.59 -27.97 -1.70
N VAL A 149 -13.55 -27.52 -2.53
CA VAL A 149 -14.99 -27.84 -2.40
C VAL A 149 -15.47 -28.41 -3.73
N PRO A 150 -16.15 -29.58 -3.75
CA PRO A 150 -16.68 -30.16 -4.99
C PRO A 150 -17.56 -29.14 -5.74
N ASN A 151 -17.30 -28.98 -7.04
CA ASN A 151 -18.00 -28.05 -7.95
C ASN A 151 -17.82 -26.54 -7.68
N ASN A 152 -16.84 -26.14 -6.88
CA ASN A 152 -16.56 -24.72 -6.61
C ASN A 152 -15.26 -24.27 -7.30
N ASN A 153 -15.36 -23.61 -8.46
CA ASN A 153 -14.20 -23.15 -9.25
C ASN A 153 -13.62 -21.80 -8.78
N PHE A 154 -14.02 -21.31 -7.61
CA PHE A 154 -13.58 -20.02 -7.09
C PHE A 154 -12.27 -20.14 -6.32
N TYR A 155 -11.46 -19.09 -6.39
CA TYR A 155 -10.19 -19.01 -5.68
C TYR A 155 -10.37 -18.36 -4.30
N VAL A 156 -9.82 -18.99 -3.27
CA VAL A 156 -9.71 -18.45 -1.92
C VAL A 156 -8.29 -17.96 -1.65
N GLY A 157 -8.17 -16.82 -0.98
CA GLY A 157 -6.87 -16.32 -0.53
C GLY A 157 -6.30 -17.22 0.57
N LYS A 158 -5.04 -17.65 0.46
CA LYS A 158 -4.36 -18.40 1.53
C LYS A 158 -3.25 -17.59 2.20
N LYS A 159 -3.06 -17.83 3.50
CA LYS A 159 -2.01 -17.26 4.34
C LYS A 159 -0.66 -17.92 4.01
N LYS A 160 0.06 -17.41 3.00
CA LYS A 160 1.50 -17.58 2.86
C LYS A 160 2.13 -16.20 2.89
N TYR A 161 3.27 -16.05 3.53
CA TYR A 161 3.98 -14.78 3.64
C TYR A 161 5.45 -14.88 3.17
N ASP A 162 5.72 -15.89 2.33
CA ASP A 162 7.00 -16.09 1.66
C ASP A 162 6.76 -16.10 0.15
N PHE A 163 7.24 -15.06 -0.52
CA PHE A 163 7.02 -14.86 -1.94
C PHE A 163 7.76 -15.89 -2.80
N LYS A 164 9.00 -16.25 -2.44
CA LYS A 164 9.79 -17.24 -3.19
C LYS A 164 9.13 -18.61 -3.12
N LYS A 165 8.66 -19.00 -1.94
CA LYS A 165 7.91 -20.25 -1.77
C LYS A 165 6.62 -20.23 -2.58
N ALA A 166 5.89 -19.11 -2.57
CA ALA A 166 4.68 -18.97 -3.34
C ALA A 166 4.89 -19.14 -4.86
N ILE A 167 5.99 -18.59 -5.40
CA ILE A 167 6.40 -18.81 -6.79
C ILE A 167 6.66 -20.28 -7.05
N GLN A 168 7.43 -20.94 -6.17
CA GLN A 168 7.76 -22.35 -6.32
C GLN A 168 6.51 -23.23 -6.27
N ASP A 169 5.56 -22.92 -5.40
CA ASP A 169 4.30 -23.64 -5.27
C ASP A 169 3.45 -23.52 -6.54
N GLU A 170 3.35 -22.33 -7.14
CA GLU A 170 2.66 -22.14 -8.42
C GLU A 170 3.37 -22.89 -9.56
N LYS A 171 4.69 -22.81 -9.65
CA LYS A 171 5.48 -23.54 -10.67
C LYS A 171 5.32 -25.05 -10.58
N ASN A 172 5.20 -25.58 -9.37
CA ASN A 172 5.04 -27.01 -9.11
C ASN A 172 3.59 -27.49 -9.25
N ASP A 173 2.63 -26.56 -9.40
CA ASP A 173 1.22 -26.91 -9.46
C ASP A 173 0.77 -27.33 -10.86
N LYS A 174 0.85 -28.64 -11.10
CA LYS A 174 0.43 -29.26 -12.38
C LYS A 174 -1.07 -29.19 -12.66
N LYS A 175 -1.89 -28.76 -11.68
CA LYS A 175 -3.35 -28.79 -11.77
C LYS A 175 -3.98 -27.40 -11.91
N ASP A 176 -3.17 -26.34 -12.04
CA ASP A 176 -3.63 -24.94 -12.10
C ASP A 176 -4.67 -24.62 -11.00
N LEU A 177 -4.41 -25.10 -9.79
CA LEU A 177 -5.16 -24.81 -8.58
C LEU A 177 -4.63 -23.58 -7.86
N ILE A 178 -3.39 -23.18 -8.09
CA ILE A 178 -2.69 -22.06 -7.47
C ILE A 178 -2.37 -21.07 -8.57
N HIS A 179 -2.60 -19.78 -8.31
CA HIS A 179 -1.95 -18.75 -9.10
C HIS A 179 -1.58 -17.52 -8.26
N LEU A 180 -0.56 -16.82 -8.73
CA LEU A 180 -0.11 -15.54 -8.19
C LEU A 180 -0.56 -14.41 -9.10
N GLU A 181 -1.38 -13.50 -8.57
CA GLU A 181 -1.56 -12.19 -9.18
C GLU A 181 -0.55 -11.23 -8.57
N VAL A 182 0.24 -10.59 -9.42
CA VAL A 182 1.29 -9.65 -9.00
C VAL A 182 0.99 -8.29 -9.58
N THR A 183 0.84 -7.30 -8.71
CA THR A 183 0.74 -5.90 -9.09
C THR A 183 2.00 -5.16 -8.63
N LEU A 184 2.70 -4.53 -9.58
CA LEU A 184 3.92 -3.79 -9.33
C LEU A 184 3.72 -2.31 -9.66
N TYR A 185 4.19 -1.43 -8.79
CA TYR A 185 4.37 -0.01 -9.11
C TYR A 185 5.83 0.37 -8.92
N ILE A 186 6.49 0.69 -10.02
CA ILE A 186 7.89 1.11 -10.08
C ILE A 186 7.90 2.62 -10.25
N TYR A 187 8.39 3.32 -9.22
CA TYR A 187 8.49 4.77 -9.19
C TYR A 187 9.94 5.18 -9.44
N ILE A 188 10.20 5.81 -10.57
CA ILE A 188 11.54 6.23 -11.00
C ILE A 188 11.61 7.75 -10.82
N PHE A 189 12.51 8.23 -9.96
CA PHE A 189 12.70 9.65 -9.67
C PHE A 189 13.73 10.22 -10.64
N ASP A 190 13.28 10.36 -11.89
CA ASP A 190 14.08 10.82 -13.01
C ASP A 190 13.16 11.40 -14.10
N LYS A 191 13.68 12.36 -14.87
CA LYS A 191 12.96 13.02 -15.96
C LYS A 191 13.32 12.40 -17.30
N ILE A 192 12.35 12.29 -18.21
CA ILE A 192 12.59 11.96 -19.61
C ILE A 192 12.57 13.28 -20.40
N ASN A 193 13.72 13.67 -20.95
CA ASN A 193 13.92 14.96 -21.60
C ASN A 193 13.72 14.92 -23.11
N ASN A 194 13.94 13.76 -23.74
CA ASN A 194 13.95 13.63 -25.20
C ASN A 194 13.56 12.21 -25.65
N GLU A 195 13.37 12.01 -26.95
CA GLU A 195 12.97 10.71 -27.51
C GLU A 195 14.06 9.63 -27.38
N GLU A 196 15.35 10.00 -27.33
CA GLU A 196 16.44 9.03 -27.11
C GLU A 196 16.36 8.43 -25.70
N GLU A 197 16.22 9.26 -24.67
CA GLU A 197 16.01 8.82 -23.29
C GLU A 197 14.73 7.99 -23.16
N LYS A 198 13.65 8.43 -23.82
CA LYS A 198 12.38 7.69 -23.84
C LYS A 198 12.55 6.29 -24.42
N GLU A 199 13.36 6.14 -25.47
CA GLU A 199 13.65 4.82 -26.06
C GLU A 199 14.52 3.96 -25.13
N LYS A 200 15.53 4.55 -24.47
CA LYS A 200 16.29 3.86 -23.41
C LYS A 200 15.37 3.36 -22.29
N ARG A 201 14.38 4.16 -21.86
CA ARG A 201 13.37 3.74 -20.87
C ARG A 201 12.51 2.59 -21.36
N ARG A 202 12.10 2.56 -22.63
CA ARG A 202 11.37 1.39 -23.18
C ARG A 202 12.23 0.14 -23.12
N GLU A 203 13.52 0.24 -23.42
CA GLU A 203 14.44 -0.89 -23.34
C GLU A 203 14.62 -1.42 -21.92
N GLU A 204 14.75 -0.53 -20.94
CA GLU A 204 14.81 -0.90 -19.51
C GLU A 204 13.53 -1.64 -19.07
N ILE A 205 12.35 -1.09 -19.41
CA ILE A 205 11.06 -1.72 -19.11
C ILE A 205 10.97 -3.09 -19.79
N PHE A 206 11.36 -3.19 -21.07
CA PHE A 206 11.34 -4.44 -21.81
C PHE A 206 12.24 -5.51 -21.18
N LYS A 207 13.46 -5.14 -20.77
CA LYS A 207 14.39 -6.02 -20.05
C LYS A 207 13.77 -6.52 -18.75
N TYR A 208 13.06 -5.67 -18.02
CA TYR A 208 12.41 -6.08 -16.77
C TYR A 208 11.19 -6.98 -17.01
N ILE A 209 10.39 -6.72 -18.05
CA ILE A 209 9.30 -7.62 -18.46
C ILE A 209 9.83 -9.02 -18.78
N ASN A 210 10.93 -9.12 -19.54
CA ASN A 210 11.53 -10.42 -19.86
C ASN A 210 12.05 -11.14 -18.63
N TYR A 211 12.66 -10.43 -17.69
CA TYR A 211 13.00 -10.99 -16.38
C TYR A 211 11.76 -11.54 -15.65
N LEU A 212 10.64 -10.80 -15.60
CA LEU A 212 9.42 -11.29 -14.96
C LEU A 212 8.82 -12.51 -15.69
N LYS A 213 8.99 -12.62 -17.01
CA LYS A 213 8.61 -13.80 -17.78
C LYS A 213 9.47 -15.02 -17.39
N GLU A 214 10.79 -14.85 -17.31
CA GLU A 214 11.74 -15.90 -16.87
C GLU A 214 11.44 -16.38 -15.44
N GLU A 215 11.06 -15.45 -14.56
CA GLU A 215 10.68 -15.76 -13.18
C GLU A 215 9.30 -16.44 -13.07
N GLY A 216 8.51 -16.46 -14.13
CA GLY A 216 7.14 -16.99 -14.14
C GLY A 216 6.09 -16.03 -13.56
N LEU A 217 6.45 -14.76 -13.35
CA LEU A 217 5.61 -13.74 -12.71
C LEU A 217 4.74 -12.96 -13.71
N PHE A 218 4.92 -13.17 -15.01
CA PHE A 218 4.23 -12.39 -16.04
C PHE A 218 2.77 -12.81 -16.26
N LYS A 219 2.39 -14.07 -15.96
CA LYS A 219 1.08 -14.63 -16.37
C LYS A 219 -0.10 -13.78 -15.94
N TYR A 220 -0.15 -13.33 -14.68
CA TYR A 220 -1.20 -12.45 -14.13
C TYR A 220 -0.64 -11.10 -13.67
N LEU A 221 0.31 -10.54 -14.43
CA LEU A 221 0.99 -9.30 -14.09
C LEU A 221 0.15 -8.05 -14.41
N GLU A 222 0.13 -7.13 -13.47
CA GLU A 222 -0.14 -5.71 -13.69
C GLU A 222 1.07 -4.91 -13.22
N MET A 223 1.62 -4.03 -14.05
CA MET A 223 2.79 -3.24 -13.70
C MET A 223 2.66 -1.80 -14.20
N GLY A 224 2.66 -0.85 -13.27
CA GLY A 224 2.81 0.58 -13.55
C GLY A 224 4.28 1.00 -13.43
N VAL A 225 4.82 1.62 -14.46
CA VAL A 225 6.13 2.29 -14.44
C VAL A 225 5.92 3.78 -14.52
N ILE A 226 6.33 4.50 -13.47
CA ILE A 226 5.89 5.86 -13.17
C ILE A 226 7.14 6.73 -13.04
N PHE A 227 7.32 7.66 -13.98
CA PHE A 227 8.45 8.59 -14.00
C PHE A 227 8.05 9.89 -13.31
N ILE A 228 8.69 10.17 -12.18
CA ILE A 228 8.45 11.35 -11.34
C ILE A 228 9.68 12.24 -11.43
N ASP A 229 9.46 13.52 -11.71
CA ASP A 229 10.53 14.51 -11.74
C ASP A 229 11.27 14.58 -10.40
N GLU A 230 12.59 14.48 -10.44
CA GLU A 230 13.46 14.49 -9.25
C GLU A 230 13.32 15.77 -8.40
N ARG A 231 12.79 16.86 -8.95
CA ARG A 231 12.50 18.10 -8.20
C ARG A 231 11.54 17.89 -7.03
N VAL A 232 10.78 16.79 -6.99
CA VAL A 232 10.00 16.45 -5.79
C VAL A 232 10.85 16.12 -4.57
N LEU A 233 12.14 15.83 -4.78
CA LEU A 233 13.12 15.53 -3.73
C LEU A 233 13.77 16.80 -3.17
N ALA A 234 13.57 17.97 -3.79
CA ALA A 234 14.12 19.23 -3.29
C ALA A 234 13.48 19.63 -1.95
N PRO A 235 14.23 20.31 -1.05
CA PRO A 235 13.74 20.62 0.30
C PRO A 235 12.52 21.54 0.27
N SER A 236 12.49 22.49 -0.67
CA SER A 236 11.39 23.44 -0.80
C SER A 236 10.15 22.87 -1.47
N TYR A 237 10.18 21.62 -1.98
CA TYR A 237 9.04 21.02 -2.69
C TYR A 237 7.76 21.03 -1.86
N ARG A 238 7.85 20.71 -0.56
CA ARG A 238 6.68 20.69 0.33
C ARG A 238 6.01 22.06 0.46
N LYS A 239 6.78 23.15 0.38
CA LYS A 239 6.27 24.52 0.39
C LYS A 239 5.49 24.78 -0.91
N TYR A 240 6.12 24.58 -2.06
CA TYR A 240 5.48 24.79 -3.37
C TYR A 240 4.26 23.90 -3.59
N LYS A 241 4.29 22.66 -3.12
CA LYS A 241 3.12 21.77 -3.16
C LYS A 241 1.91 22.37 -2.43
N ARG A 242 2.12 23.05 -1.29
CA ARG A 242 1.04 23.75 -0.57
C ARG A 242 0.56 24.96 -1.35
N GLU A 243 1.47 25.75 -1.92
CA GLU A 243 1.12 26.92 -2.72
C GLU A 243 0.29 26.54 -3.94
N ILE A 244 0.67 25.48 -4.65
CA ILE A 244 -0.09 24.89 -5.76
C ILE A 244 -1.51 24.53 -5.34
N PHE A 245 -1.70 23.96 -4.14
CA PHE A 245 -3.01 23.52 -3.67
C PHE A 245 -3.95 24.70 -3.35
N ILE A 246 -3.40 25.87 -3.01
CA ILE A 246 -4.17 27.05 -2.59
C ILE A 246 -4.44 27.98 -3.77
N MET A 247 -3.56 28.00 -4.76
CA MET A 247 -3.70 28.85 -5.94
C MET A 247 -4.76 28.27 -6.90
N PRO A 248 -5.61 29.11 -7.50
CA PRO A 248 -6.54 28.66 -8.53
C PRO A 248 -5.76 28.20 -9.77
N ASP A 249 -6.18 27.07 -10.34
CA ASP A 249 -5.66 26.60 -11.61
C ASP A 249 -6.10 27.55 -12.75
N GLU A 250 -5.21 27.77 -13.71
CA GLU A 250 -5.44 28.47 -14.97
C GLU A 250 -5.75 27.47 -16.09
N LYS A 251 -6.63 27.89 -17.01
CA LYS A 251 -6.95 27.12 -18.21
C LYS A 251 -5.83 27.27 -19.25
N VAL A 252 -5.15 26.18 -19.58
CA VAL A 252 -4.02 26.16 -20.51
C VAL A 252 -4.27 25.14 -21.62
N LYS A 253 -3.80 25.41 -22.85
CA LYS A 253 -3.78 24.41 -23.93
C LYS A 253 -2.42 23.70 -23.97
N VAL A 254 -2.43 22.39 -23.81
CA VAL A 254 -1.24 21.53 -23.92
C VAL A 254 -1.53 20.46 -24.97
N GLU A 255 -0.73 20.43 -26.03
CA GLU A 255 -0.86 19.44 -27.13
C GLU A 255 -2.29 19.39 -27.73
N GLY A 256 -2.92 20.56 -27.85
CA GLY A 256 -4.27 20.72 -28.40
C GLY A 256 -5.41 20.50 -27.38
N GLU A 257 -5.11 19.98 -26.20
CA GLU A 257 -6.10 19.72 -25.16
C GLU A 257 -6.13 20.81 -24.09
N THR A 258 -7.31 21.05 -23.53
CA THR A 258 -7.48 21.97 -22.41
C THR A 258 -7.16 21.27 -21.09
N VAL A 259 -6.22 21.82 -20.34
CA VAL A 259 -5.85 21.38 -18.99
C VAL A 259 -5.92 22.53 -18.00
N TYR A 260 -6.03 22.20 -16.71
CA TYR A 260 -6.06 23.15 -15.61
C TYR A 260 -4.77 23.00 -14.81
N LEU A 261 -3.93 24.04 -14.82
CA LEU A 261 -2.59 24.02 -14.24
C LEU A 261 -2.37 25.20 -13.30
N PRO A 262 -1.46 25.10 -12.33
CA PRO A 262 -1.07 26.22 -11.49
C PRO A 262 -0.57 27.41 -12.32
N PRO A 263 -0.62 28.63 -11.77
CA PRO A 263 -0.22 29.83 -12.49
C PRO A 263 1.16 29.73 -13.11
N MET A 264 1.31 30.22 -14.35
CA MET A 264 2.58 30.13 -15.10
C MET A 264 3.78 30.68 -14.30
N LYS A 265 3.59 31.79 -13.58
CA LYS A 265 4.64 32.39 -12.74
C LYS A 265 5.12 31.42 -11.66
N LEU A 266 4.19 30.76 -10.96
CA LEU A 266 4.50 29.79 -9.93
C LEU A 266 5.22 28.57 -10.51
N ARG A 267 4.78 28.07 -11.67
CA ARG A 267 5.42 26.94 -12.35
C ARG A 267 6.88 27.23 -12.72
N LYS A 268 7.16 28.42 -13.25
CA LYS A 268 8.53 28.85 -13.59
C LYS A 268 9.41 28.94 -12.35
N GLU A 269 8.94 29.66 -11.33
CA GLU A 269 9.67 29.82 -10.06
C GLU A 269 9.99 28.46 -9.43
N MET A 270 8.98 27.57 -9.35
CA MET A 270 9.15 26.23 -8.79
C MET A 270 10.13 25.39 -9.62
N SER A 271 10.08 25.46 -10.95
CA SER A 271 11.02 24.76 -11.84
C SER A 271 12.47 25.18 -11.60
N GLU A 272 12.70 26.50 -11.49
CA GLU A 272 14.02 27.10 -11.28
C GLU A 272 14.55 26.77 -9.88
N VAL A 273 13.80 27.11 -8.83
CA VAL A 273 14.23 26.96 -7.44
C VAL A 273 14.49 25.50 -7.10
N LEU A 274 13.54 24.59 -7.41
CA LEU A 274 13.71 23.18 -7.11
C LEU A 274 14.79 22.53 -7.96
N GLY A 275 14.93 22.95 -9.23
CA GLY A 275 16.00 22.48 -10.11
C GLY A 275 17.38 22.82 -9.53
N GLU A 276 17.59 24.05 -9.07
CA GLU A 276 18.84 24.47 -8.44
C GLU A 276 19.10 23.77 -7.11
N GLU A 277 18.06 23.52 -6.31
CA GLU A 277 18.18 22.74 -5.08
C GLU A 277 18.64 21.30 -5.37
N VAL A 278 18.02 20.62 -6.34
CA VAL A 278 18.40 19.25 -6.71
C VAL A 278 19.83 19.17 -7.25
N LYS A 279 20.25 20.10 -8.13
CA LYS A 279 21.62 20.13 -8.69
C LYS A 279 22.71 20.22 -7.61
N LYS A 280 22.42 20.87 -6.48
CA LYS A 280 23.36 21.03 -5.36
C LYS A 280 23.42 19.80 -4.45
N MET A 281 22.47 18.88 -4.57
CA MET A 281 22.38 17.71 -3.71
C MET A 281 23.26 16.58 -4.21
N SER A 282 23.85 15.84 -3.28
CA SER A 282 24.54 14.59 -3.60
C SER A 282 23.54 13.46 -3.89
N GLU A 283 23.98 12.44 -4.64
CA GLU A 283 23.19 11.22 -4.88
C GLU A 283 22.70 10.58 -3.59
N LYS A 284 23.55 10.54 -2.56
CA LYS A 284 23.21 10.00 -1.24
C LYS A 284 22.06 10.79 -0.58
N GLU A 285 22.05 12.11 -0.76
CA GLU A 285 21.00 12.97 -0.21
C GLU A 285 19.67 12.78 -0.97
N LEU A 286 19.72 12.68 -2.30
CA LEU A 286 18.54 12.41 -3.13
C LEU A 286 17.92 11.07 -2.77
N ILE A 287 18.73 10.00 -2.66
CA ILE A 287 18.28 8.68 -2.21
C ILE A 287 17.67 8.75 -0.81
N LYS A 288 18.32 9.46 0.13
CA LYS A 288 17.81 9.63 1.50
C LYS A 288 16.41 10.26 1.48
N ARG A 289 16.22 11.35 0.74
CA ARG A 289 14.93 12.03 0.64
C ARG A 289 13.87 11.22 -0.08
N MET A 290 14.25 10.53 -1.16
CA MET A 290 13.37 9.59 -1.83
C MET A 290 12.85 8.53 -0.85
N ASN A 291 13.69 8.02 0.06
CA ASN A 291 13.32 7.04 1.08
C ASN A 291 12.51 7.62 2.26
N MET A 292 12.46 8.94 2.41
CA MET A 292 11.61 9.61 3.39
C MET A 292 10.14 9.70 2.93
N ILE A 293 9.89 9.67 1.62
CA ILE A 293 8.53 9.61 1.06
C ILE A 293 7.87 8.32 1.54
N SER A 294 6.70 8.45 2.18
CA SER A 294 5.95 7.29 2.65
C SER A 294 5.41 6.48 1.47
N LYS A 295 5.27 5.16 1.61
CA LYS A 295 4.75 4.31 0.53
C LYS A 295 3.30 4.63 0.22
N GLY A 296 2.50 5.00 1.22
CA GLY A 296 1.14 5.46 1.02
C GLY A 296 1.07 6.73 0.16
N GLU A 297 2.10 7.59 0.20
CA GLU A 297 2.16 8.81 -0.59
C GLU A 297 2.64 8.60 -2.03
N LEU A 298 3.19 7.43 -2.38
CA LEU A 298 3.71 7.14 -3.72
C LEU A 298 2.62 7.04 -4.80
N ASP A 299 1.36 6.84 -4.42
CA ASP A 299 0.27 6.79 -5.39
C ASP A 299 0.14 8.14 -6.13
N PRO A 300 0.39 8.19 -7.46
CA PRO A 300 0.35 9.44 -8.20
C PRO A 300 -1.10 9.84 -8.54
N PHE A 301 -2.06 8.92 -8.42
CA PHE A 301 -3.47 9.13 -8.75
C PHE A 301 -4.33 9.46 -7.53
N ASP A 302 -3.90 9.08 -6.33
CA ASP A 302 -4.53 9.53 -5.08
C ASP A 302 -4.09 10.98 -4.77
N THR A 303 -4.89 11.91 -5.30
CA THR A 303 -5.03 13.32 -4.91
C THR A 303 -3.81 14.01 -4.28
N GLY A 304 -2.80 14.32 -5.11
CA GLY A 304 -2.03 15.57 -4.94
C GLY A 304 -0.54 15.46 -4.64
N ASN A 305 0.02 14.27 -4.39
CA ASN A 305 1.45 14.18 -4.05
C ASN A 305 2.37 14.38 -5.25
N PHE A 306 2.01 13.81 -6.41
CA PHE A 306 2.86 13.83 -7.60
C PHE A 306 2.15 14.30 -8.88
N LYS A 307 0.88 14.73 -8.80
CA LYS A 307 0.06 15.15 -9.96
C LYS A 307 0.85 16.03 -10.93
N TYR A 308 1.47 17.10 -10.45
CA TYR A 308 2.17 18.04 -11.33
C TYR A 308 3.62 17.66 -11.66
N SER A 309 4.16 16.63 -11.00
CA SER A 309 5.55 16.20 -11.14
C SER A 309 5.69 14.88 -11.90
N LEU A 310 4.58 14.22 -12.21
CA LEU A 310 4.51 13.02 -13.02
C LEU A 310 4.82 13.37 -14.47
N ASN A 311 5.86 12.77 -15.05
CA ASN A 311 6.34 13.09 -16.39
C ASN A 311 5.79 12.09 -17.43
N TYR A 312 6.03 10.79 -17.23
CA TYR A 312 5.51 9.72 -18.07
C TYR A 312 4.99 8.55 -17.23
N ILE A 313 4.05 7.80 -17.79
CA ILE A 313 3.59 6.52 -17.25
C ILE A 313 3.62 5.46 -18.34
N SER A 314 3.96 4.23 -17.96
CA SER A 314 3.67 3.03 -18.74
C SER A 314 2.83 2.07 -17.91
N LEU A 315 1.75 1.55 -18.50
CA LEU A 315 0.95 0.48 -17.93
C LEU A 315 1.21 -0.80 -18.71
N ILE A 316 1.64 -1.83 -18.00
CA ILE A 316 1.95 -3.16 -18.53
C ILE A 316 0.92 -4.14 -17.94
N LEU A 317 0.20 -4.84 -18.82
CA LEU A 317 -0.83 -5.80 -18.44
C LEU A 317 -0.62 -7.09 -19.21
N SER A 318 -0.63 -8.23 -18.51
CA SER A 318 -0.68 -9.51 -19.20
C SER A 318 -2.08 -9.80 -19.76
N ILE A 319 -2.16 -10.69 -20.75
CA ILE A 319 -3.45 -11.12 -21.32
C ILE A 319 -4.37 -11.73 -20.25
N GLU A 320 -3.85 -12.57 -19.36
CA GLU A 320 -4.69 -13.15 -18.31
C GLU A 320 -5.13 -12.10 -17.29
N ARG A 321 -4.34 -11.05 -17.07
CA ARG A 321 -4.76 -9.93 -16.24
C ARG A 321 -5.89 -9.13 -16.89
N LEU A 322 -5.85 -8.90 -18.20
CA LEU A 322 -6.95 -8.28 -18.94
C LEU A 322 -8.26 -9.07 -18.79
N LYS A 323 -8.20 -10.41 -18.86
CA LYS A 323 -9.36 -11.27 -18.63
C LYS A 323 -9.95 -11.09 -17.23
N LEU A 324 -9.10 -11.02 -16.21
CA LEU A 324 -9.53 -10.76 -14.83
C LEU A 324 -10.17 -9.37 -14.64
N ARG A 325 -9.77 -8.38 -15.45
CA ARG A 325 -10.34 -7.03 -15.44
C ARG A 325 -11.61 -6.90 -16.28
N GLY A 326 -11.94 -7.91 -17.09
CA GLY A 326 -13.06 -7.85 -18.04
C GLY A 326 -12.77 -7.00 -19.28
N GLU A 327 -11.51 -6.63 -19.52
CA GLU A 327 -11.08 -5.76 -20.62
C GLU A 327 -10.64 -6.56 -21.87
N TYR A 328 -10.61 -7.89 -21.78
CA TYR A 328 -10.08 -8.75 -22.83
C TYR A 328 -10.87 -8.71 -24.13
N GLU A 329 -12.21 -8.79 -24.09
CA GLU A 329 -13.02 -8.82 -25.33
C GLU A 329 -12.96 -7.49 -26.07
N GLU A 330 -12.95 -6.35 -25.37
CA GLU A 330 -12.78 -5.03 -25.99
C GLU A 330 -11.43 -4.91 -26.73
N GLU A 331 -10.33 -5.32 -26.09
CA GLU A 331 -9.00 -5.27 -26.71
C GLU A 331 -8.86 -6.25 -27.88
N LYS A 332 -9.60 -7.37 -27.83
CA LYS A 332 -9.70 -8.35 -28.91
C LYS A 332 -10.45 -7.80 -30.13
N GLU A 333 -11.61 -7.21 -29.91
CA GLU A 333 -12.40 -6.56 -30.98
C GLU A 333 -11.61 -5.44 -31.66
N ASN A 334 -10.79 -4.72 -30.89
CA ASN A 334 -9.91 -3.68 -31.39
C ASN A 334 -8.60 -4.19 -32.04
N ASN A 335 -8.39 -5.51 -32.15
CA ASN A 335 -7.16 -6.14 -32.66
C ASN A 335 -5.86 -5.72 -31.93
N LYS A 336 -5.94 -5.45 -30.62
CA LYS A 336 -4.81 -4.95 -29.81
C LYS A 336 -4.14 -6.01 -28.93
N LEU A 337 -4.65 -7.26 -28.90
CA LEU A 337 -4.11 -8.31 -28.01
C LEU A 337 -2.61 -8.59 -28.17
N GLU A 338 -2.06 -8.39 -29.37
CA GLU A 338 -0.63 -8.60 -29.62
C GLU A 338 0.25 -7.64 -28.81
N ASP A 339 -0.24 -6.42 -28.51
CA ASP A 339 0.49 -5.44 -27.70
C ASP A 339 0.75 -5.96 -26.28
N TYR A 340 -0.15 -6.78 -25.74
CA TYR A 340 -0.08 -7.28 -24.37
C TYR A 340 0.79 -8.54 -24.22
N LYS A 341 1.30 -9.08 -25.32
CA LYS A 341 2.33 -10.12 -25.28
C LYS A 341 3.72 -9.55 -25.00
N TYR A 342 3.92 -8.25 -25.27
CA TYR A 342 5.22 -7.56 -25.19
C TYR A 342 6.34 -8.40 -25.79
N LEU A 343 6.17 -8.83 -27.04
CA LEU A 343 7.22 -9.53 -27.79
C LEU A 343 8.29 -8.57 -28.31
N LYS A 344 7.92 -7.29 -28.45
CA LYS A 344 8.80 -6.23 -28.92
C LYS A 344 8.72 -5.03 -27.99
N LYS A 345 9.83 -4.29 -27.86
CA LYS A 345 9.88 -3.08 -27.02
C LYS A 345 8.91 -1.98 -27.48
N GLN A 346 8.54 -1.96 -28.75
CA GLN A 346 7.61 -0.99 -29.34
C GLN A 346 6.19 -1.13 -28.77
N ASN A 347 5.81 -2.29 -28.23
CA ASN A 347 4.52 -2.47 -27.56
C ASN A 347 4.47 -1.77 -26.19
N ILE A 348 5.61 -1.29 -25.67
CA ILE A 348 5.67 -0.50 -24.43
C ILE A 348 5.34 0.95 -24.76
N LYS A 349 4.18 1.41 -24.28
CA LYS A 349 3.70 2.78 -24.46
C LYS A 349 4.11 3.63 -23.27
N LEU A 350 4.86 4.70 -23.53
CA LEU A 350 5.16 5.75 -22.56
C LEU A 350 4.25 6.94 -22.84
N ILE A 351 3.28 7.15 -21.96
CA ILE A 351 2.25 8.17 -22.07
C ILE A 351 2.70 9.38 -21.26
N LYS A 352 2.81 10.53 -21.91
CA LYS A 352 3.15 11.80 -21.26
C LYS A 352 1.98 12.25 -20.38
N TYR A 353 2.27 12.68 -19.16
CA TYR A 353 1.24 13.18 -18.28
C TYR A 353 0.94 14.66 -18.57
N LYS A 354 -0.32 14.95 -18.89
CA LYS A 354 -0.73 16.28 -19.39
C LYS A 354 -0.66 17.38 -18.32
N ASN A 355 -0.74 17.01 -17.05
CA ASN A 355 -0.64 17.95 -15.93
C ASN A 355 0.81 18.19 -15.47
N TYR A 356 1.81 17.66 -16.17
CA TYR A 356 3.21 17.93 -15.86
C TYR A 356 3.55 19.42 -16.05
N ILE A 357 4.21 20.06 -15.06
CA ILE A 357 4.37 21.53 -15.05
C ILE A 357 5.79 22.06 -15.32
N TYR A 358 6.74 21.18 -15.63
CA TYR A 358 8.17 21.40 -15.40
C TYR A 358 9.08 21.42 -16.63
#